data_AF-A0A137QSV2-F1
#
_entry.id   AF-A0A137QSV2-F1
#
_cell.length_a   1.000
_cell.length_b   1.000
_cell.length_c   1.000
_cell.angle_alpha   90.00
_cell.angle_beta   90.00
_cell.angle_gamma   90.00
#
_symmetry.space_group_name_H-M   'P 1'
#
loop_
_entity.id
_entity.type
_entity.pdbx_description
1 polymer ?
#
loop_
_entity_poly.entity_id
_entity_poly.type
_entity_poly.pdbx_seq_one_letter_code
_entity_poly.pdbx_strand_id
1 'polypeptide(L)' 'LFPRRSDIQIWDFGESDQEWAVDHVCSHSGYKYNALFKIVWISGDITWLLYDKVEYLTALDQYFKILGVEGVDQLQGDKT' A
#
# COMPACT_ATOMS: atom_id res chain seq x y z
N LEU A 1 4.57 -4.37 31.85
CA LEU A 1 5.47 -4.60 30.70
C LEU A 1 4.60 -4.97 29.51
N PHE A 2 4.44 -4.07 28.55
CA PHE A 2 3.63 -4.34 27.36
C PHE A 2 4.45 -5.18 26.36
N PRO A 3 3.93 -6.33 25.87
CA PRO A 3 4.60 -7.10 24.84
C PRO A 3 4.54 -6.37 23.49
N ARG A 4 5.72 -5.96 23.03
CA ARG A 4 6.06 -5.56 21.67
C ARG A 4 5.87 -6.74 20.72
N ARG A 5 4.88 -6.67 19.82
CA ARG A 5 4.96 -6.82 18.35
C ARG A 5 3.59 -6.48 17.77
N SER A 6 3.52 -5.38 17.04
CA SER A 6 2.33 -4.95 16.31
C SER A 6 1.86 -6.06 15.40
N ASP A 7 0.62 -6.47 15.65
CA ASP A 7 -0.14 -7.43 14.91
C ASP A 7 -0.15 -7.02 13.44
N ILE A 8 0.57 -7.75 12.60
CA ILE A 8 0.21 -7.82 11.18
C ILE A 8 -1.08 -8.64 11.16
N GLN A 9 -2.19 -7.99 11.49
CA GLN A 9 -3.51 -8.52 11.23
C GLN A 9 -3.65 -8.48 9.71
N ILE A 10 -3.50 -9.65 9.10
CA ILE A 10 -3.92 -9.87 7.73
C ILE A 10 -5.45 -9.80 7.81
N TRP A 11 -5.99 -8.60 7.62
CA TRP A 11 -7.42 -8.40 7.58
C TRP A 11 -7.93 -9.02 6.28
N ASP A 12 -8.50 -10.21 6.39
CA ASP A 12 -9.23 -10.90 5.31
C ASP A 12 -10.60 -10.22 5.14
N PHE A 13 -10.59 -8.94 4.78
CA PHE A 13 -11.78 -8.33 4.18
C PHE A 13 -11.78 -8.75 2.71
N GLY A 14 -12.92 -9.16 2.15
CA GLY A 14 -13.00 -9.43 0.72
C GLY A 14 -12.47 -8.23 -0.08
N GLU A 15 -11.86 -8.48 -1.25
CA GLU A 15 -11.17 -7.46 -2.07
C GLU A 15 -11.97 -6.15 -2.19
N SER A 16 -13.29 -6.24 -2.35
CA SER A 16 -14.18 -5.09 -2.41
C SER A 16 -14.24 -4.28 -1.11
N ASP A 17 -14.38 -4.90 0.07
CA ASP A 17 -14.44 -4.18 1.35
C ASP A 17 -13.10 -3.53 1.71
N GLN A 18 -11.98 -4.15 1.29
CA GLN A 18 -10.65 -3.54 1.45
C GLN A 18 -10.52 -2.25 0.67
N GLU A 19 -11.03 -2.18 -0.56
CA GLU A 19 -11.01 -0.95 -1.35
C GLU A 19 -11.76 0.21 -0.68
N TRP A 20 -12.89 -0.07 -0.02
CA TRP A 20 -13.67 0.96 0.69
C TRP A 20 -13.02 1.44 1.99
N ALA A 21 -12.11 0.67 2.58
CA ALA A 21 -11.46 1.00 3.84
C ALA A 21 -10.14 1.80 3.67
N VAL A 22 -9.63 1.90 2.45
CA VAL A 22 -8.38 2.61 2.13
C VAL A 22 -8.67 4.09 1.86
N ASP A 23 -7.93 4.97 2.51
CA ASP A 23 -8.00 6.42 2.27
C ASP A 23 -7.13 6.80 1.06
N HIS A 24 -5.82 6.52 1.12
CA HIS A 24 -4.89 6.68 -0.01
C HIS A 24 -3.56 5.95 0.20
N VAL A 25 -2.79 5.81 -0.88
CA VAL A 25 -1.38 5.42 -0.83
C VAL A 25 -0.52 6.68 -0.65
N CYS A 26 0.24 6.73 0.44
CA CYS A 26 1.04 7.90 0.80
C CYS A 26 2.45 7.86 0.19
N SER A 27 3.07 6.68 0.14
CA SER A 27 4.42 6.52 -0.39
C SER A 27 4.69 5.07 -0.78
N HIS A 28 5.80 4.83 -1.46
CA HIS A 28 6.33 3.49 -1.72
C HIS A 28 7.82 3.42 -1.35
N SER A 29 8.31 2.20 -1.16
CA SER A 29 9.73 1.90 -0.94
C SER A 29 10.10 0.64 -1.69
N GLY A 30 11.31 0.60 -2.25
CA GLY A 30 11.74 -0.48 -3.14
C GLY A 30 11.31 -0.23 -4.59
N TYR A 31 11.52 -1.24 -5.44
CA TYR A 31 11.39 -1.10 -6.88
C TYR A 31 10.46 -2.19 -7.43
N LYS A 32 9.71 -1.82 -8.47
CA LYS A 32 8.87 -2.74 -9.22
C LYS A 32 7.96 -3.60 -8.32
N TYR A 33 7.78 -4.86 -8.68
CA TYR A 33 6.93 -5.83 -7.97
C TYR A 33 7.37 -6.12 -6.52
N ASN A 34 8.59 -5.76 -6.14
CA ASN A 34 9.07 -5.88 -4.76
C ASN A 34 8.87 -4.60 -3.94
N ALA A 35 8.17 -3.61 -4.49
CA ALA A 35 7.85 -2.38 -3.78
C ALA A 35 6.85 -2.65 -2.65
N LEU A 36 7.09 -1.99 -1.52
CA LEU A 36 6.17 -1.86 -0.41
C LEU A 36 5.45 -0.53 -0.52
N PHE A 37 4.14 -0.54 -0.33
CA PHE A 37 3.29 0.63 -0.38
C PHE A 37 2.79 0.96 1.01
N LYS A 38 2.92 2.23 1.38
CA LYS A 38 2.40 2.78 2.63
C LYS A 38 0.94 3.17 2.43
N ILE A 39 0.05 2.33 2.95
CA ILE A 39 -1.39 2.50 2.86
C ILE A 39 -1.88 3.24 4.11
N VAL A 40 -2.63 4.31 3.90
CA VAL A 40 -3.36 5.03 4.95
C VAL A 40 -4.80 4.54 4.89
N TRP A 41 -5.31 4.05 6.01
CA TRP A 41 -6.69 3.58 6.14
C TRP A 41 -7.58 4.72 6.60
N ILE A 42 -8.88 4.65 6.28
CA ILE A 42 -9.88 5.64 6.74
C ILE A 42 -9.95 5.70 8.27
N SER A 43 -9.67 4.58 8.95
CA SER A 43 -9.55 4.51 10.41
C SER A 43 -8.37 5.31 10.98
N GLY A 44 -7.46 5.81 10.13
CA GLY A 44 -6.24 6.52 10.50
C GLY A 44 -5.03 5.61 10.75
N ASP A 45 -5.21 4.29 10.64
CA ASP A 45 -4.11 3.33 10.74
C ASP A 45 -3.21 3.39 9.49
N ILE A 46 -1.99 2.87 9.62
CA ILE A 46 -1.00 2.89 8.54
C ILE A 46 -0.32 1.53 8.45
N THR A 47 -0.39 0.91 7.27
CA THR A 47 0.28 -0.36 7.01
C THR A 47 1.21 -0.26 5.80
N TRP A 48 2.19 -1.16 5.75
CA TRP A 48 3.05 -1.34 4.59
C TRP A 48 2.77 -2.70 3.98
N LEU A 49 2.33 -2.70 2.72
CA LEU A 49 1.93 -3.92 2.00
C LEU A 49 2.70 -4.07 0.70
N LEU A 50 2.97 -5.31 0.30
CA LEU A 50 3.60 -5.63 -0.97
C LEU A 50 2.63 -5.39 -2.13
N TYR A 51 3.16 -5.13 -3.33
CA TYR A 51 2.38 -4.93 -4.55
C TYR A 51 1.26 -5.97 -4.76
N ASP A 52 1.54 -7.26 -4.60
CA ASP A 52 0.56 -8.38 -4.71
C ASP A 52 -0.69 -8.20 -3.82
N LYS A 53 -0.57 -7.47 -2.72
CA LYS A 53 -1.68 -7.21 -1.79
C LYS A 53 -2.44 -5.94 -2.07
N VAL A 54 -1.93 -5.08 -2.94
CA VAL A 54 -2.50 -3.75 -3.21
C VAL A 54 -2.76 -3.49 -4.69
N GLU A 55 -2.39 -4.41 -5.58
CA GLU A 55 -2.50 -4.24 -7.03
C GLU A 55 -3.93 -4.01 -7.53
N TYR A 56 -4.91 -4.53 -6.80
CA TYR A 56 -6.34 -4.38 -7.10
C TYR A 56 -6.93 -3.09 -6.51
N LEU A 57 -6.21 -2.35 -5.66
CA LEU A 57 -6.75 -1.15 -5.02
C LEU A 57 -6.81 0.02 -5.99
N THR A 58 -7.99 0.61 -6.14
CA THR A 58 -8.16 1.85 -6.91
C THR A 58 -7.25 2.99 -6.40
N ALA A 59 -6.96 3.03 -5.10
CA ALA A 59 -6.04 4.01 -4.50
C ALA A 59 -4.59 3.90 -5.06
N LEU A 60 -4.18 2.70 -5.50
CA LEU A 60 -2.86 2.50 -6.10
C LEU A 60 -2.79 3.10 -7.50
N ASP A 61 -3.84 2.96 -8.32
CA ASP A 61 -3.92 3.61 -9.63
C ASP A 61 -3.83 5.14 -9.51
N GLN A 62 -4.53 5.71 -8.52
CA GLN A 62 -4.43 7.15 -8.25
C GLN A 62 -3.00 7.57 -7.87
N TYR A 63 -2.31 6.76 -7.08
CA TYR A 63 -0.92 7.01 -6.71
C TYR A 63 0.02 6.97 -7.92
N PHE A 64 -0.14 5.99 -8.82
CA PHE A 64 0.63 5.92 -10.06
C PHE A 64 0.40 7.12 -10.97
N LYS A 65 -0.85 7.59 -11.08
CA LYS A 65 -1.19 8.82 -11.81
C LYS A 65 -0.50 10.06 -11.25
N ILE A 66 -0.41 10.18 -9.92
CA ILE A 66 0.30 11.29 -9.25
C ILE A 66 1.81 11.22 -9.53
N LEU A 67 2.39 10.02 -9.52
CA LEU A 67 3.80 9.80 -9.85
C LEU A 67 4.11 9.92 -11.36
N GLY A 68 3.09 9.92 -12.22
CA GLY A 68 3.26 9.92 -13.68
C GLY A 68 3.80 8.59 -14.22
N VAL A 69 3.57 7.49 -13.52
CA VAL A 69 3.95 6.13 -13.96
C VAL A 69 2.71 5.38 -14.43
N GLU A 70 2.88 4.51 -15.42
CA GLU A 70 1.78 3.70 -15.98
C GLU A 70 1.56 2.40 -15.20
N GLY A 71 2.50 2.05 -14.32
CA GLY A 71 2.39 0.86 -13.50
C GLY A 71 3.64 0.58 -12.70
N VAL A 72 3.57 -0.52 -11.94
CA VAL A 72 4.61 -0.88 -10.97
C VAL A 72 5.99 -1.07 -11.61
N ASP A 73 6.09 -1.56 -12.85
CA ASP A 73 7.39 -1.79 -13.51
C ASP A 73 8.23 -0.52 -13.70
N GLN A 74 7.59 0.65 -13.71
CA GLN A 74 8.24 1.95 -13.84
C GLN A 74 8.63 2.58 -12.49
N LEU A 75 8.25 1.96 -11.35
CA LEU A 75 8.65 2.42 -10.03
C LEU A 75 10.13 2.17 -9.79
N GLN A 76 10.86 3.27 -9.58
CA GLN A 76 12.24 3.24 -9.12
C GLN A 76 12.26 3.32 -7.60
N GLY A 77 13.18 2.59 -6.98
CA GLY A 77 13.40 2.73 -5.55
C GLY A 77 13.76 4.16 -5.19
N ASP A 78 13.13 4.68 -4.15
CA ASP A 78 13.50 5.97 -3.55
C ASP A 78 15.02 5.96 -3.32
N LYS A 79 15.73 6.80 -4.10
CA LYS A 79 17.16 6.98 -3.99
C LYS A 79 17.39 7.67 -2.64
N THR A 80 17.65 6.86 -1.63
CA THR A 80 18.14 7.34 -0.33
C THR A 80 19.47 8.08 -0.52
#